data_AF-A0A355EPD1-F1
#
_entry.id   AF-A0A355EPD1-F1
#
_cell.length_a   1.000
_cell.length_b   1.000
_cell.length_c   1.000
_cell.angle_alpha   90.00
_cell.angle_beta   90.00
_cell.angle_gamma   90.00
#
_symmetry.space_group_name_H-M   'P 1'
#
loop_
_entity.id
_entity.type
_entity.pdbx_description
1 polymer ?
#
loop_
_entity_poly.entity_id
_entity_poly.type
_entity_poly.pdbx_seq_one_letter_code
_entity_poly.pdbx_strand_id
1 'polypeptide(L)' 'GNLYGMEVFVAEGLAEDETIAFNAGSHTELIKLAYSDFYRLVMPKVGRFSSKGSL' A
#
# COMPACT_ATOMS: atom_id res chain seq x y z
N GLY A 1 8.75 6.51 0.05
CA GLY A 1 7.48 7.13 -0.37
C GLY A 1 7.72 8.43 -1.08
N ASN A 2 6.79 8.83 -1.96
CA ASN A 2 6.92 10.00 -2.84
C ASN A 2 7.34 11.29 -2.11
N LEU A 3 6.83 11.54 -0.90
CA LEU A 3 7.16 12.74 -0.10
C LEU A 3 8.64 12.84 0.32
N TYR A 4 9.33 11.70 0.39
CA TYR A 4 10.71 11.61 0.86
C TYR A 4 11.67 11.11 -0.23
N GLY A 5 11.22 11.00 -1.49
CA GLY A 5 12.04 10.49 -2.59
C GLY A 5 12.52 9.05 -2.44
N MET A 6 11.92 8.26 -1.52
CA MET A 6 12.30 6.86 -1.31
C MET A 6 11.42 5.92 -2.13
N GLU A 7 11.97 4.78 -2.51
CA GLU A 7 11.22 3.70 -3.15
C GLU A 7 10.06 3.21 -2.29
N VAL A 8 8.99 2.73 -2.92
CA VAL A 8 7.82 2.16 -2.25
C VAL A 8 7.67 0.71 -2.69
N PHE A 9 7.46 -0.17 -1.71
CA PHE A 9 7.23 -1.59 -1.94
C PHE A 9 5.84 -1.97 -1.47
N VAL A 10 5.16 -2.82 -2.22
CA VAL A 10 3.85 -3.39 -1.87
C VAL A 10 3.94 -4.90 -1.92
N ALA A 11 3.41 -5.56 -0.90
CA ALA A 11 3.32 -7.01 -0.89
C ALA A 11 2.28 -7.47 -1.92
N GLU A 12 2.57 -8.54 -2.67
CA GLU A 12 1.64 -9.07 -3.69
C GLU A 12 0.21 -9.25 -3.16
N GLY A 13 0.05 -9.80 -1.95
CA GLY A 13 -1.29 -10.02 -1.38
C GLY A 13 -2.08 -8.74 -1.11
N LEU A 14 -1.43 -7.59 -0.92
CA LEU A 14 -2.11 -6.30 -0.78
C LEU A 14 -2.45 -5.68 -2.14
N ALA A 15 -1.69 -6.03 -3.20
CA ALA A 15 -1.93 -5.57 -4.56
C ALA A 15 -3.15 -6.24 -5.21
N GLU A 16 -3.63 -7.34 -4.64
CA GLU A 16 -4.83 -8.06 -5.06
C GLU A 16 -6.13 -7.44 -4.52
N ASP A 17 -6.05 -6.56 -3.51
CA ASP A 17 -7.22 -5.94 -2.90
C ASP A 17 -7.75 -4.79 -3.78
N GLU A 18 -9.08 -4.73 -3.95
CA GLU A 18 -9.72 -3.63 -4.70
C GLU A 18 -9.47 -2.27 -4.03
N THR A 19 -9.41 -2.24 -2.70
CA THR A 19 -9.27 -1.04 -1.88
C THR A 19 -8.27 -1.28 -0.76
N ILE A 20 -7.37 -0.32 -0.54
CA ILE A 20 -6.42 -0.35 0.57
C ILE A 20 -6.69 0.79 1.56
N ALA A 21 -6.20 0.63 2.79
CA ALA A 21 -6.21 1.69 3.79
C ALA A 21 -4.82 1.84 4.43
N PHE A 22 -4.39 3.09 4.68
CA PHE A 22 -3.14 3.40 5.36
C PHE A 22 -3.27 4.72 6.15
N ASN A 23 -2.32 4.96 7.07
CA ASN A 23 -2.34 6.13 7.95
C ASN A 23 -2.25 7.45 7.17
N ALA A 24 -3.07 8.43 7.54
CA ALA A 24 -3.14 9.75 6.92
C ALA A 24 -2.09 10.76 7.45
N GLY A 25 -1.03 10.28 8.12
CA GLY A 25 -0.05 11.13 8.78
C GLY A 25 -0.32 11.41 10.26
N SER A 26 -1.37 10.81 10.84
CA SER A 26 -1.67 10.81 12.28
C SER A 26 -2.00 9.38 12.76
N HIS A 27 -2.04 9.16 14.08
CA HIS A 27 -2.41 7.86 14.68
C HIS A 27 -3.92 7.60 14.70
N THR A 28 -4.74 8.56 14.27
CA THR A 28 -6.20 8.53 14.41
C THR A 28 -6.95 8.58 13.09
N GLU A 29 -6.26 8.85 11.98
CA GLU A 29 -6.88 9.07 10.68
C GLU A 29 -6.32 8.11 9.63
N LEU A 30 -7.21 7.66 8.75
CA LEU A 30 -6.90 6.72 7.67
C LEU A 30 -7.34 7.30 6.32
N ILE A 31 -6.54 7.05 5.30
CA ILE A 31 -6.93 7.21 3.90
C ILE A 31 -7.36 5.84 3.40
N LYS A 32 -8.54 5.77 2.76
CA LYS A 32 -9.03 4.59 2.07
C LYS A 32 -9.29 4.94 0.60
N LEU A 33 -8.73 4.16 -0.33
CA LEU A 33 -8.83 4.42 -1.76
C LEU A 33 -8.63 3.12 -2.56
N ALA A 34 -9.06 3.15 -3.83
CA ALA A 34 -8.82 2.04 -4.74
C ALA A 34 -7.30 1.78 -4.88
N TYR A 35 -6.90 0.51 -4.88
CA TYR A 35 -5.50 0.15 -5.08
C TYR A 35 -4.98 0.66 -6.44
N SER A 36 -5.83 0.65 -7.47
CA SER A 36 -5.50 1.15 -8.81
C SER A 36 -5.08 2.62 -8.80
N ASP A 37 -5.76 3.47 -8.01
CA ASP A 37 -5.39 4.87 -7.85
C ASP A 37 -4.06 5.03 -7.09
N PHE A 38 -3.88 4.26 -6.02
CA PHE A 38 -2.59 4.23 -5.31
C PHE A 38 -1.46 3.81 -6.26
N TYR A 39 -1.64 2.75 -7.04
CA TYR A 39 -0.64 2.25 -7.98
C TYR A 39 -0.26 3.33 -9.02
N ARG A 40 -1.24 4.01 -9.60
CA ARG A 40 -1.02 5.08 -10.59
C ARG A 40 -0.29 6.29 -10.00
N LEU A 41 -0.56 6.63 -8.75
CA LEU A 41 0.04 7.80 -8.08
C LEU A 41 1.43 7.53 -7.49
N VAL A 42 1.64 6.31 -6.98
CA VAL A 42 2.83 5.94 -6.21
C VAL A 42 3.83 5.13 -7.01
N MET A 43 3.37 4.40 -8.02
CA MET A 43 4.19 3.50 -8.84
C MET A 43 5.07 2.55 -8.00
N PRO A 44 4.48 1.74 -7.10
CA PRO A 44 5.24 0.90 -6.18
C PRO A 44 5.90 -0.30 -6.89
N LYS A 45 6.97 -0.83 -6.28
CA LYS A 45 7.53 -2.14 -6.61
C LYS A 45 6.75 -3.24 -5.89
N VAL A 46 6.12 -4.14 -6.64
CA VAL A 46 5.35 -5.26 -6.07
C VAL A 46 6.27 -6.47 -5.87
N GLY A 47 6.16 -7.17 -4.74
CA GLY A 47 6.94 -8.38 -4.48
C GLY A 47 6.39 -9.29 -3.39
N ARG A 48 6.90 -10.52 -3.32
CA ARG A 48 6.59 -11.49 -2.26
C ARG A 48 7.52 -11.29 -1.07
N PHE A 49 7.03 -10.60 -0.05
CA PHE A 49 7.77 -10.41 1.21
C PHE A 49 6.86 -10.42 2.45
N SER A 50 5.62 -10.89 2.30
CA SER A 50 4.67 -11.11 3.40
C SER A 50 4.09 -12.52 3.32
N SER A 51 3.83 -13.15 4.46
CA SER A 51 2.98 -14.33 4.56
C SER A 51 1.59 -13.93 5.04
N LYS A 52 0.55 -14.55 4.47
CA LYS A 52 -0.76 -14.58 5.15
C LYS A 52 -0.61 -15.59 6.30
N GLY A 53 -0.76 -15.13 7.53
CA GLY A 53 -0.78 -16.03 8.69
C GLY A 53 -1.93 -17.02 8.54
N SER A 54 -1.65 -18.30 8.71
CA SER A 54 -2.69 -19.32 8.87
C SER A 54 -3.42 -19.03 10.18
N LEU A 55 -4.74 -18.84 10.12
CA LEU A 55 -5.62 -18.92 11.30
C LEU A 55 -5.78 -20.38 11.72
#